data_AF-A0A3S3PWV7-F1
#
_entry.id   AF-A0A3S3PWV7-F1
#
_cell.length_a   1.000
_cell.length_b   1.000
_cell.length_c   1.000
_cell.angle_alpha   90.00
_cell.angle_beta   90.00
_cell.angle_gamma   90.00
#
_symmetry.space_group_name_H-M   'P 1'
#
loop_
_entity.id
_entity.type
_entity.pdbx_description
1 polymer ?
#
loop_
_entity_poly.entity_id
_entity_poly.type
_entity_poly.pdbx_seq_one_letter_code
_entity_poly.pdbx_strand_id
1 'polypeptide(L)'
;MRQLKYAVKTRWYSYVEMLQSVTRNKNVIWNLALNDNLRNATDKKFWEKVYFVIAVLKPITNAIAEIKGDKTFLSSVVVSYKRMKALIFGNIKPFTTTEQTQIQNILNQRENFLLHPIHYLGNILDPNFEGKSLDENEHQSALRLLQQCFMQLEFSSENILAFQNVSAKEGQFKPQFFELIA
;
A
#
# COMPACT_ATOMS: atom_id res chain seq x y z
N MET A 1 -35.24 -9.00 8.78
CA MET A 1 -34.11 -9.95 8.81
C MET A 1 -32.92 -9.34 8.07
N ARG A 2 -31.81 -9.04 8.76
CA ARG A 2 -30.56 -8.64 8.11
C ARG A 2 -29.79 -9.92 7.75
N GLN A 3 -29.65 -10.21 6.47
CA GLN A 3 -28.85 -11.33 5.97
C GLN A 3 -27.36 -11.12 6.32
N LEU A 4 -26.67 -12.21 6.68
CA LEU A 4 -25.21 -12.27 6.78
C LEU A 4 -24.62 -11.86 5.42
N LYS A 5 -23.93 -10.72 5.36
CA LYS A 5 -23.26 -10.26 4.14
C LYS A 5 -22.00 -11.09 3.89
N TYR A 6 -22.03 -11.85 2.79
CA TYR A 6 -20.94 -12.42 1.98
C TYR A 6 -19.82 -13.23 2.67
N ALA A 7 -19.41 -14.32 1.98
CA ALA A 7 -18.13 -14.98 2.23
C ALA A 7 -16.99 -13.97 2.12
N VAL A 8 -16.18 -13.88 3.17
CA VAL A 8 -15.13 -12.87 3.27
C VAL A 8 -13.98 -13.22 2.30
N LYS A 9 -13.71 -12.35 1.31
CA LYS A 9 -12.66 -12.55 0.31
C LYS A 9 -11.24 -12.69 0.89
N THR A 10 -10.95 -12.13 2.08
CA THR A 10 -9.65 -12.31 2.79
C THR A 10 -9.81 -12.16 4.32
N ARG A 11 -9.04 -12.93 5.11
CA ARG A 11 -9.05 -12.89 6.59
C ARG A 11 -8.92 -11.47 7.20
N TRP A 12 -8.20 -10.58 6.52
CA TRP A 12 -7.96 -9.19 6.94
C TRP A 12 -9.23 -8.33 6.87
N TYR A 13 -10.05 -8.55 5.85
CA TYR A 13 -11.32 -7.86 5.69
C TYR A 13 -12.32 -8.25 6.78
N SER A 14 -12.29 -9.51 7.23
CA SER A 14 -13.17 -10.00 8.33
C SER A 14 -13.03 -9.18 9.60
N TYR A 15 -11.80 -8.87 10.03
CA TYR A 15 -11.57 -8.13 11.27
C TYR A 15 -12.11 -6.70 11.18
N VAL A 16 -11.88 -6.02 10.05
CA VAL A 16 -12.37 -4.66 9.84
C VAL A 16 -13.90 -4.64 9.80
N GLU A 17 -14.52 -5.55 9.05
CA GLU A 17 -15.98 -5.66 8.97
C GLU A 17 -16.63 -6.02 10.32
N MET A 18 -15.99 -6.92 11.08
CA MET A 18 -16.43 -7.27 12.43
C MET A 18 -16.41 -6.04 13.33
N LEU A 19 -15.29 -5.32 13.40
CA LEU A 19 -15.16 -4.12 14.23
C LEU A 19 -16.14 -3.03 13.78
N GLN A 20 -16.36 -2.86 12.47
CA GLN A 20 -17.37 -1.95 11.93
C GLN A 20 -18.81 -2.39 12.23
N SER A 21 -19.09 -3.69 12.31
CA SER A 21 -20.38 -4.21 12.76
C SER A 21 -20.60 -3.92 14.25
N VAL A 22 -19.56 -4.08 15.06
CA VAL A 22 -19.58 -3.77 16.50
C VAL A 22 -19.82 -2.28 16.72
N THR A 23 -19.15 -1.38 16.00
CA THR A 23 -19.39 0.07 16.11
C THR A 23 -20.76 0.48 15.60
N ARG A 24 -21.27 -0.12 14.51
CA ARG A 24 -22.64 0.13 14.01
C ARG A 24 -23.72 -0.24 15.03
N ASN A 25 -23.49 -1.29 15.82
CA ASN A 25 -24.43 -1.75 16.83
C ASN A 25 -24.07 -1.27 18.25
N LYS A 26 -23.23 -0.23 18.37
CA LYS A 26 -22.76 0.31 19.65
C LYS A 26 -23.88 0.53 20.66
N ASN A 27 -24.99 1.16 20.27
CA ASN A 27 -26.08 1.48 21.19
C ASN A 27 -26.76 0.23 21.76
N VAL A 28 -26.92 -0.81 20.94
CA VAL A 28 -27.50 -2.09 21.37
C VAL A 28 -26.56 -2.79 22.34
N ILE A 29 -25.27 -2.86 21.99
CA ILE A 29 -24.24 -3.47 22.84
C ILE A 29 -24.10 -2.71 24.16
N TRP A 30 -24.16 -1.38 24.12
CA TRP A 30 -24.12 -0.54 25.31
C TRP A 30 -25.29 -0.85 26.25
N ASN A 31 -26.51 -0.92 25.73
CA ASN A 31 -27.70 -1.20 26.53
C ASN A 31 -27.68 -2.62 27.12
N LEU A 32 -27.22 -3.61 26.35
CA LEU A 32 -27.05 -4.97 26.85
C LEU A 32 -25.95 -5.03 27.92
N ALA A 33 -24.84 -4.34 27.72
CA ALA A 33 -23.74 -4.29 28.68
C ALA A 33 -24.13 -3.63 30.01
N LEU A 34 -25.04 -2.65 29.99
CA LEU A 34 -25.62 -2.06 31.19
C LEU A 34 -26.48 -3.08 31.96
N ASN A 35 -27.27 -3.90 31.24
CA ASN A 35 -28.11 -4.93 31.84
C ASN A 35 -27.28 -6.08 32.43
N ASP A 36 -26.18 -6.46 31.75
CA ASP A 36 -25.32 -7.59 32.13
C ASP A 36 -24.10 -7.18 32.98
N ASN A 37 -24.02 -5.92 33.44
CA ASN A 37 -22.89 -5.36 34.22
C ASN A 37 -21.50 -5.49 33.54
N LEU A 38 -21.44 -5.50 32.21
CA LEU A 38 -20.19 -5.58 31.45
C LEU A 38 -19.49 -4.21 31.36
N ARG A 39 -18.67 -3.90 32.38
CA ARG A 39 -17.97 -2.60 32.56
C ARG A 39 -17.16 -2.11 31.34
N ASN A 40 -16.61 -3.03 30.54
CA ASN A 40 -15.71 -2.67 29.44
C ASN A 40 -16.45 -2.06 28.24
N ALA A 41 -17.66 -2.54 27.93
CA ALA A 41 -18.44 -2.07 26.77
C ALA A 41 -19.18 -0.75 27.05
N THR A 42 -19.29 -0.36 28.33
CA THR A 42 -19.84 0.94 28.76
C THR A 42 -18.77 2.04 28.83
N ASP A 43 -17.48 1.68 28.76
CA ASP A 43 -16.39 2.66 28.78
C ASP A 43 -16.25 3.38 27.43
N LYS A 44 -16.29 4.71 27.45
CA LYS A 44 -16.07 5.53 26.25
C LYS A 44 -14.68 5.30 25.66
N LYS A 45 -13.65 5.10 26.50
CA LYS A 45 -12.26 4.85 26.06
C LYS A 45 -12.13 3.55 25.28
N PHE A 46 -12.92 2.53 25.62
CA PHE A 46 -12.97 1.28 24.85
C PHE A 46 -13.39 1.54 23.40
N TRP A 47 -14.49 2.28 23.20
CA TRP A 47 -14.98 2.58 21.86
C TRP A 47 -14.02 3.45 21.05
N GLU A 48 -13.35 4.42 21.68
CA GLU A 48 -12.30 5.22 21.04
C GLU A 48 -11.16 4.33 20.54
N LYS A 49 -10.69 3.37 21.34
CA LYS A 49 -9.68 2.38 20.91
C LYS A 49 -10.16 1.56 19.72
N VAL A 50 -11.41 1.12 19.71
CA VAL A 50 -11.99 0.37 18.57
C VAL A 50 -11.94 1.21 17.28
N TYR A 51 -12.29 2.51 17.36
CA TYR A 51 -12.18 3.39 16.19
C TYR A 51 -10.74 3.57 15.71
N PHE A 52 -9.77 3.69 16.61
CA PHE A 52 -8.36 3.80 16.26
C PHE A 52 -7.84 2.52 15.59
N VAL A 53 -8.22 1.35 16.09
CA VAL A 53 -7.86 0.07 15.46
C VAL A 53 -8.47 -0.05 14.06
N ILE A 54 -9.73 0.35 13.87
CA ILE A 54 -10.36 0.38 12.53
C ILE A 54 -9.58 1.33 11.60
N ALA A 55 -9.18 2.50 12.10
CA ALA A 55 -8.45 3.50 11.31
C ALA A 55 -7.07 3.00 10.84
N VAL A 56 -6.42 2.13 11.61
CA VAL A 56 -5.14 1.49 11.23
C VAL A 56 -5.35 0.31 10.28
N LEU A 57 -6.36 -0.53 10.50
CA LEU A 57 -6.57 -1.74 9.69
C LEU A 57 -7.24 -1.46 8.34
N LYS A 58 -8.11 -0.46 8.24
CA LYS A 58 -8.86 -0.15 7.02
C LYS A 58 -7.96 0.23 5.82
N PRO A 59 -6.90 1.06 5.97
CA PRO A 59 -5.93 1.32 4.90
C PRO A 59 -5.33 0.03 4.31
N ILE A 60 -5.03 -0.97 5.16
CA ILE A 60 -4.46 -2.25 4.73
C ILE A 60 -5.46 -3.00 3.85
N THR A 61 -6.71 -3.12 4.29
CA THR A 61 -7.74 -3.81 3.51
C THR A 61 -8.02 -3.12 2.18
N ASN A 62 -7.97 -1.79 2.15
CA ASN A 62 -8.17 -1.01 0.92
C ASN A 62 -7.02 -1.22 -0.06
N ALA A 63 -5.77 -1.18 0.41
CA ALA A 63 -4.60 -1.42 -0.43
C ALA A 63 -4.59 -2.84 -1.00
N ILE A 64 -4.96 -3.84 -0.20
CA ILE A 64 -5.10 -5.22 -0.69
C ILE A 64 -6.20 -5.33 -1.74
N ALA A 65 -7.35 -4.68 -1.53
CA ALA A 65 -8.46 -4.71 -2.48
C ALA A 65 -8.10 -4.03 -3.81
N GLU A 66 -7.38 -2.90 -3.73
CA GLU A 66 -6.84 -2.20 -4.90
C GLU A 66 -5.82 -3.09 -5.64
N ILE A 67 -4.84 -3.66 -4.94
CA ILE A 67 -3.78 -4.45 -5.59
C ILE A 67 -4.32 -5.74 -6.20
N LYS A 68 -5.33 -6.36 -5.58
CA LYS A 68 -5.99 -7.56 -6.11
C LYS A 68 -7.02 -7.29 -7.21
N GLY A 69 -7.27 -6.04 -7.56
CA GLY A 69 -8.21 -5.69 -8.61
C GLY A 69 -7.73 -6.19 -9.98
N ASP A 70 -8.68 -6.47 -10.87
CA ASP A 70 -8.37 -6.99 -12.23
C ASP A 70 -7.66 -5.97 -13.14
N LYS A 71 -7.57 -4.71 -12.71
CA LYS A 71 -6.99 -3.60 -13.48
C LYS A 71 -5.72 -3.03 -12.84
N THR A 72 -5.04 -3.81 -12.03
CA THR A 72 -3.90 -3.33 -11.25
C THR A 72 -2.60 -3.57 -11.99
N PHE A 73 -1.84 -2.50 -12.22
CA PHE A 73 -0.51 -2.55 -12.82
C PHE A 73 0.57 -2.69 -11.75
N LEU A 74 1.66 -3.37 -12.09
CA LEU A 74 2.82 -3.53 -11.20
C LEU A 74 3.38 -2.17 -10.73
N SER A 75 3.32 -1.17 -11.62
CA SER A 75 3.70 0.23 -11.39
C SER A 75 2.91 0.90 -10.26
N SER A 76 1.65 0.52 -10.06
CA SER A 76 0.77 1.12 -9.06
C SER A 76 1.00 0.61 -7.64
N VAL A 77 1.66 -0.55 -7.49
CA VAL A 77 1.89 -1.22 -6.19
C VAL A 77 2.65 -0.32 -5.22
N VAL A 78 3.68 0.39 -5.72
CA VAL A 78 4.51 1.28 -4.88
C VAL A 78 3.67 2.44 -4.33
N VAL A 79 2.83 3.04 -5.19
CA VAL A 79 1.95 4.14 -4.81
C VAL A 79 0.92 3.69 -3.79
N SER A 80 0.28 2.55 -4.04
CA SER A 80 -0.69 1.94 -3.12
C SER A 80 -0.07 1.67 -1.74
N TYR A 81 1.14 1.11 -1.71
CA TYR A 81 1.86 0.82 -0.48
C TYR A 81 2.22 2.09 0.30
N LYS A 82 2.84 3.08 -0.36
CA LYS A 82 3.24 4.34 0.28
C LYS A 82 2.04 5.10 0.83
N ARG A 83 0.94 5.15 0.08
CA ARG A 83 -0.33 5.74 0.55
C ARG A 83 -0.88 5.02 1.78
N MET A 84 -0.90 3.69 1.76
CA MET A 84 -1.31 2.88 2.91
C MET A 84 -0.46 3.18 4.14
N LYS A 85 0.87 3.16 3.99
CA LYS A 85 1.83 3.42 5.07
C LYS A 85 1.61 4.81 5.68
N ALA A 86 1.46 5.84 4.85
CA ALA A 86 1.18 7.20 5.30
C ALA A 86 -0.14 7.31 6.09
N LEU A 87 -1.21 6.66 5.62
CA LEU A 87 -2.49 6.64 6.32
C LEU A 87 -2.39 5.94 7.68
N ILE A 88 -1.64 4.84 7.77
CA ILE A 88 -1.43 4.17 9.05
C ILE A 88 -0.66 5.09 10.01
N PHE A 89 0.46 5.67 9.57
CA PHE A 89 1.27 6.57 10.40
C PHE A 89 0.50 7.81 10.88
N GLY A 90 -0.43 8.33 10.07
CA GLY A 90 -1.33 9.40 10.50
C GLY A 90 -2.28 8.98 11.64
N ASN A 91 -2.64 7.71 11.72
CA ASN A 91 -3.64 7.17 12.64
C ASN A 91 -3.07 6.44 13.86
N ILE A 92 -1.75 6.24 13.98
CA ILE A 92 -1.14 5.57 15.14
C ILE A 92 -0.94 6.48 16.38
N LYS A 93 -1.07 7.80 16.25
CA LYS A 93 -0.87 8.76 17.36
C LYS A 93 -1.62 8.42 18.67
N PRO A 94 -2.85 7.87 18.64
CA PRO A 94 -3.59 7.55 19.85
C PRO A 94 -3.10 6.29 20.60
N PHE A 95 -2.19 5.51 20.01
CA PHE A 95 -1.60 4.33 20.64
C PHE A 95 -0.43 4.71 21.56
N THR A 96 0.00 3.81 22.44
CA THR A 96 1.19 4.02 23.26
C THR A 96 2.46 4.09 22.40
N THR A 97 3.51 4.75 22.89
CA THR A 97 4.80 4.85 22.18
C THR A 97 5.35 3.47 21.81
N THR A 98 5.19 2.48 22.69
CA THR A 98 5.61 1.09 22.43
C THR A 98 4.84 0.48 21.26
N GLU A 99 3.51 0.60 21.24
CA GLU A 99 2.67 0.11 20.15
C GLU A 99 2.96 0.83 18.83
N GLN A 100 3.18 2.15 18.86
CA GLN A 100 3.55 2.93 17.69
C GLN A 100 4.86 2.41 17.07
N THR A 101 5.90 2.22 17.88
CA THR A 101 7.18 1.66 17.43
C THR A 101 7.03 0.25 16.88
N GLN A 102 6.22 -0.60 17.53
CA GLN A 102 5.94 -1.95 17.03
C GLN A 102 5.25 -1.92 15.66
N ILE A 103 4.24 -1.08 15.48
CA ILE A 103 3.53 -0.93 14.20
C ILE A 103 4.49 -0.43 13.12
N GLN A 104 5.31 0.58 13.41
CA GLN A 104 6.31 1.11 12.49
C GLN A 104 7.33 0.03 12.08
N ASN A 105 7.85 -0.73 13.04
CA ASN A 105 8.80 -1.81 12.78
C ASN A 105 8.18 -2.90 11.90
N ILE A 106 6.94 -3.32 12.18
CA ILE A 106 6.22 -4.29 11.36
C ILE A 106 6.05 -3.78 9.93
N LEU A 107 5.65 -2.52 9.75
CA LEU A 107 5.49 -1.94 8.42
C LEU A 107 6.81 -1.86 7.65
N ASN A 108 7.89 -1.43 8.29
CA ASN A 108 9.21 -1.37 7.64
C ASN A 108 9.73 -2.78 7.27
N GLN A 109 9.52 -3.79 8.13
CA GLN A 109 9.86 -5.17 7.80
C GLN A 109 9.05 -5.71 6.62
N ARG A 110 7.76 -5.38 6.56
CA ARG A 110 6.87 -5.79 5.46
C ARG A 110 7.20 -5.08 4.16
N GLU A 111 7.66 -3.84 4.20
CA GLU A 111 8.10 -3.09 3.02
C GLU A 111 9.18 -3.84 2.25
N ASN A 112 10.21 -4.31 2.94
CA ASN A 112 11.31 -5.08 2.34
C ASN A 112 10.86 -6.41 1.71
N PHE A 113 9.75 -6.97 2.19
CA PHE A 113 9.18 -8.20 1.64
C PHE A 113 8.23 -7.93 0.46
N LEU A 114 7.55 -6.79 0.45
CA LEU A 114 6.51 -6.48 -0.54
C LEU A 114 7.05 -5.72 -1.74
N LEU A 115 8.00 -4.82 -1.52
CA LEU A 115 8.57 -3.96 -2.55
C LEU A 115 9.94 -4.47 -2.97
N HIS A 116 10.16 -4.47 -4.27
CA HIS A 116 11.35 -5.01 -4.92
C HIS A 116 11.69 -4.12 -6.12
N PRO A 117 12.94 -4.15 -6.62
CA PRO A 117 13.38 -3.32 -7.74
C PRO A 117 12.47 -3.37 -8.98
N ILE A 118 11.81 -4.49 -9.24
CA ILE A 118 10.85 -4.63 -10.35
C ILE A 118 9.61 -3.73 -10.21
N HIS A 119 9.16 -3.48 -8.98
CA HIS A 119 8.04 -2.59 -8.71
C HIS A 119 8.43 -1.13 -8.94
N TYR A 120 9.64 -0.76 -8.52
CA TYR A 120 10.19 0.58 -8.76
C TYR A 120 10.42 0.82 -10.24
N LEU A 121 11.00 -0.16 -10.95
CA LEU A 121 11.18 -0.10 -12.39
C LEU A 121 9.83 0.05 -13.10
N GLY A 122 8.84 -0.77 -12.76
CA GLY A 122 7.48 -0.62 -13.29
C GLY A 122 6.92 0.78 -13.08
N ASN A 123 7.16 1.41 -11.91
CA ASN A 123 6.72 2.78 -11.63
C ASN A 123 7.44 3.84 -12.48
N ILE A 124 8.71 3.63 -12.83
CA ILE A 124 9.46 4.52 -13.73
C ILE A 124 8.98 4.38 -15.17
N LEU A 125 8.79 3.13 -15.63
CA LEU A 125 8.41 2.84 -17.02
C LEU A 125 6.96 3.24 -17.36
N ASP A 126 6.10 3.37 -16.35
CA ASP A 126 4.70 3.74 -16.54
C ASP A 126 4.53 5.27 -16.68
N PRO A 127 4.02 5.77 -17.82
CA PRO A 127 3.82 7.20 -18.06
C PRO A 127 2.87 7.88 -17.06
N ASN A 128 2.00 7.11 -16.40
CA ASN A 128 1.09 7.68 -15.41
C ASN A 128 1.81 8.07 -14.10
N PHE A 129 2.94 7.44 -13.80
CA PHE A 129 3.66 7.63 -12.54
C PHE A 129 5.00 8.34 -12.73
N GLU A 130 5.75 8.03 -13.79
CA GLU A 130 7.05 8.65 -14.11
C GLU A 130 8.04 8.63 -12.92
N GLY A 131 8.00 7.59 -12.07
CA GLY A 131 8.88 7.50 -10.90
C GLY A 131 8.62 8.51 -9.78
N LYS A 132 7.62 9.40 -9.89
CA LYS A 132 7.37 10.50 -8.92
C LYS A 132 7.16 10.05 -7.48
N SER A 133 6.75 8.80 -7.30
CA SER A 133 6.47 8.23 -5.99
C SER A 133 7.72 7.65 -5.30
N LEU A 134 8.85 7.57 -6.00
CA LEU A 134 10.06 6.91 -5.53
C LEU A 134 11.03 7.89 -4.86
N ASP A 135 11.74 7.41 -3.85
CA ASP A 135 12.91 8.11 -3.30
C ASP A 135 14.18 7.83 -4.13
N GLU A 136 15.29 8.48 -3.77
CA GLU A 136 16.55 8.34 -4.50
C GLU A 136 17.07 6.89 -4.49
N ASN A 137 16.98 6.18 -3.36
CA ASN A 137 17.48 4.81 -3.27
C ASN A 137 16.63 3.84 -4.10
N GLU A 138 15.33 4.04 -4.12
CA GLU A 138 14.39 3.28 -4.96
C GLU A 138 14.63 3.54 -6.45
N HIS A 139 14.87 4.80 -6.84
CA HIS A 139 15.26 5.16 -8.21
C HIS A 139 16.55 4.46 -8.63
N GLN A 140 17.60 4.55 -7.81
CA GLN A 140 18.88 3.89 -8.10
C GLN A 140 18.74 2.37 -8.21
N SER A 141 17.90 1.77 -7.37
CA SER A 141 17.62 0.33 -7.41
C SER A 141 16.91 -0.08 -8.70
N ALA A 142 15.96 0.72 -9.18
CA ALA A 142 15.28 0.49 -10.45
C ALA A 142 16.22 0.61 -11.65
N LEU A 143 17.08 1.64 -11.67
CA LEU A 143 18.04 1.86 -12.76
C LEU A 143 19.08 0.74 -12.84
N ARG A 144 19.56 0.23 -11.70
CA ARG A 144 20.45 -0.95 -11.68
C ARG A 144 19.78 -2.18 -12.29
N LEU A 145 18.52 -2.43 -11.96
CA LEU A 145 17.76 -3.55 -12.55
C LEU A 145 17.60 -3.36 -14.06
N LEU A 146 17.27 -2.15 -14.51
CA LEU A 146 17.14 -1.83 -15.93
C LEU A 146 18.44 -2.10 -16.70
N GLN A 147 19.58 -1.67 -16.16
CA GLN A 147 20.90 -1.96 -16.73
C GLN A 147 21.18 -3.46 -16.84
N GLN A 148 20.82 -4.25 -15.82
CA GLN A 148 20.95 -5.70 -15.85
C GLN A 148 20.09 -6.32 -16.96
N CYS A 149 18.85 -5.87 -17.12
CA CYS A 149 17.97 -6.34 -18.20
C CYS A 149 18.54 -6.02 -19.58
N PHE A 150 19.06 -4.80 -19.80
CA PHE A 150 19.66 -4.43 -21.07
C PHE A 150 20.92 -5.24 -21.41
N MET A 151 21.79 -5.50 -20.43
CA MET A 151 22.97 -6.35 -20.63
C MET A 151 22.59 -7.79 -21.02
N GLN A 152 21.50 -8.33 -20.45
CA GLN A 152 21.02 -9.68 -20.78
C GLN A 152 20.37 -9.77 -22.16
N LEU A 153 19.87 -8.65 -22.69
CA LEU A 153 19.19 -8.57 -23.98
C LEU A 153 20.13 -8.11 -25.11
N GLU A 154 21.45 -8.05 -24.87
CA GLU A 154 22.48 -7.59 -25.82
C GLU A 154 22.26 -6.16 -26.37
N PHE A 155 21.49 -5.32 -25.69
CA PHE A 155 21.33 -3.92 -26.10
C PHE A 155 22.59 -3.11 -25.79
N SER A 156 23.01 -2.28 -26.74
CA SER A 156 24.17 -1.39 -26.58
C SER A 156 23.98 -0.36 -25.46
N SER A 157 25.08 0.08 -24.84
CA SER A 157 25.10 1.10 -23.77
C SER A 157 24.48 2.45 -24.20
N GLU A 158 24.44 2.74 -25.49
CA GLU A 158 23.79 3.92 -26.06
C GLU A 158 22.27 3.91 -25.84
N ASN A 159 21.62 2.73 -25.88
CA ASN A 159 20.19 2.60 -25.64
C ASN A 159 19.82 2.84 -24.17
N ILE A 160 20.73 2.53 -23.26
CA ILE A 160 20.59 2.80 -21.82
C ILE A 160 20.65 4.31 -21.56
N LEU A 161 21.61 5.01 -22.18
CA LEU A 161 21.72 6.46 -22.09
C LEU A 161 20.52 7.17 -22.73
N ALA A 162 20.03 6.67 -23.88
CA ALA A 162 18.82 7.19 -24.51
C ALA A 162 17.60 7.05 -23.60
N PHE A 163 17.44 5.91 -22.91
CA PHE A 163 16.35 5.71 -21.96
C PHE A 163 16.47 6.62 -20.72
N GLN A 164 17.67 6.77 -20.17
CA GLN A 164 17.93 7.67 -19.03
C GLN A 164 17.63 9.14 -19.38
N ASN A 165 18.01 9.56 -20.59
CA ASN A 165 17.71 10.88 -21.13
C ASN A 165 16.20 11.12 -21.32
N VAL A 166 15.47 10.12 -21.83
CA VAL A 166 14.01 10.15 -21.94
C VAL A 166 13.34 10.23 -20.56
N SER A 167 13.82 9.46 -19.58
CA SER A 167 13.31 9.50 -18.20
C SER A 167 13.64 10.82 -17.49
N ALA A 168 14.75 11.49 -17.84
CA ALA A 168 15.17 12.77 -17.29
C ALA A 168 14.55 13.98 -18.01
N LYS A 169 13.81 13.77 -19.10
CA LYS A 169 13.32 14.83 -20.03
C LYS A 169 14.44 15.70 -20.59
N GLU A 170 15.66 15.17 -20.69
CA GLU A 170 16.81 15.86 -21.26
C GLU A 170 17.22 15.19 -22.58
N GLY A 171 17.22 15.95 -23.68
CA GLY A 171 17.72 15.51 -24.99
C GLY A 171 16.67 15.41 -26.11
N GLN A 172 17.11 15.58 -27.36
CA GLN A 172 16.27 15.46 -28.55
C GLN A 172 15.95 13.99 -28.85
N PHE A 173 14.66 13.68 -28.88
CA PHE A 173 14.09 12.37 -29.22
C PHE A 173 14.59 11.91 -30.60
N LYS A 174 15.38 10.83 -30.67
CA LYS A 174 15.65 10.12 -31.93
C LYS A 174 14.62 8.98 -32.08
N PRO A 175 13.76 8.97 -33.11
CA PRO A 175 12.66 7.99 -33.27
C PRO A 175 13.08 6.53 -33.45
N GLN A 176 14.39 6.23 -33.54
CA GLN A 176 14.92 4.91 -33.89
C GLN A 176 14.65 3.82 -32.84
N PHE A 177 14.21 4.17 -31.63
CA PHE A 177 13.96 3.20 -30.56
C PHE A 177 12.76 2.27 -30.83
N PHE A 178 11.81 2.67 -31.68
CA PHE A 178 10.62 1.87 -32.01
C PHE A 178 10.81 0.99 -33.26
N GLU A 179 11.86 1.20 -34.06
CA GLU A 179 12.11 0.41 -35.27
C GLU A 179 12.80 -0.94 -34.99
N LEU A 180 13.25 -1.17 -33.74
CA LEU A 180 13.89 -2.42 -33.31
C LEU A 180 12.92 -3.42 -32.64
N ILE A 181 11.64 -3.05 -32.48
CA ILE A 181 10.59 -3.88 -31.86
C ILE A 181 9.43 -4.15 -32.85
N ALA A 182 9.64 -3.91 -34.14
CA ALA A 182 8.75 -4.31 -35.23
C ALA A 182 9.42 -5.41 -36.06
#